data_AF-A0A1D6FQ60-F1
#
_entry.id   AF-A0A1D6FQ60-F1
#
_cell.length_a   1.000
_cell.length_b   1.000
_cell.length_c   1.000
_cell.angle_alpha   90.00
_cell.angle_beta   90.00
_cell.angle_gamma   90.00
#
_symmetry.space_group_name_H-M   'P 1'
#
loop_
_entity.id
_entity.type
_entity.pdbx_description
1 polymer ?
#
loop_
_entity_poly.entity_id
_entity_poly.type
_entity_poly.pdbx_seq_one_letter_code
_entity_poly.pdbx_strand_id
1 'polypeptide(L)'
;MADGLDRWRGFFRGAGAGICDVIENAILVAAADAPRDFLHRRDRIAERLFTALRRDAAPPSFGSAAASTTPATPVEEDKGSVRRVAEKECKVDSSSNGTHGGGGHGHGHADEDDDSDSDDERLRRAAASNYGHNYDDDDEDGDQQEEDEQQHAADDTEEGEEDHDAEELEALTNEIDEESQIVGEVLRIKELLLHKEDHSDATLFDSLRRLQLMQLSVSTLKATEIGRAVNRLRKHNSREIRHLVCTLIE
;
A
#
# COMPACT_ATOMS: atom_id res chain seq x y z
N MET A 1 -7.33 16.35 29.62
CA MET A 1 -7.09 15.37 28.53
C MET A 1 -7.45 13.93 28.91
N ALA A 2 -7.80 13.64 30.19
CA ALA A 2 -8.26 12.30 30.60
C ALA A 2 -9.74 12.05 30.27
N ASP A 3 -10.53 13.12 30.15
CA ASP A 3 -12.00 13.09 30.11
C ASP A 3 -12.59 12.40 28.87
N GLY A 4 -11.85 12.40 27.76
CA GLY A 4 -12.29 11.78 26.51
C GLY A 4 -12.29 10.25 26.55
N LEU A 5 -11.25 9.64 27.09
CA LEU A 5 -11.13 8.17 27.16
C LEU A 5 -12.10 7.57 28.19
N ASP A 6 -12.34 8.27 29.29
CA ASP A 6 -13.25 7.80 30.34
C ASP A 6 -14.71 7.79 29.88
N ARG A 7 -15.12 8.74 29.01
CA ARG A 7 -16.42 8.69 28.31
C ARG A 7 -16.56 7.42 27.47
N TRP A 8 -15.53 7.08 26.66
CA TRP A 8 -15.56 5.88 25.83
C TRP A 8 -15.54 4.60 26.67
N ARG A 9 -14.76 4.57 27.75
CA ARG A 9 -14.77 3.45 28.70
C ARG A 9 -16.15 3.23 29.33
N GLY A 10 -16.85 4.32 29.68
CA GLY A 10 -18.22 4.25 30.16
C GLY A 10 -19.20 3.70 29.12
N PHE A 11 -19.11 4.19 27.89
CA PHE A 11 -19.92 3.72 26.75
C PHE A 11 -19.75 2.21 26.51
N PHE A 12 -18.50 1.73 26.38
CA PHE A 12 -18.24 0.32 26.13
C PHE A 12 -18.59 -0.58 27.33
N ARG A 13 -18.40 -0.10 28.57
CA ARG A 13 -18.84 -0.84 29.76
C ARG A 13 -20.37 -0.93 29.86
N GLY A 14 -21.08 0.10 29.42
CA GLY A 14 -22.54 0.15 29.41
C GLY A 14 -23.18 -0.76 28.37
N ALA A 15 -22.46 -1.12 27.31
CA ALA A 15 -22.95 -1.99 26.24
C ALA A 15 -23.10 -3.47 26.65
N GLY A 16 -22.63 -3.86 27.84
CA GLY A 16 -22.77 -5.23 28.35
C GLY A 16 -21.94 -6.30 27.64
N ALA A 17 -21.12 -5.91 26.66
CA ALA A 17 -20.24 -6.79 25.88
C ALA A 17 -18.76 -6.42 26.11
N GLY A 18 -17.86 -7.38 25.89
CA GLY A 18 -16.42 -7.11 25.94
C GLY A 18 -16.03 -6.09 24.88
N ILE A 19 -15.00 -5.28 25.14
CA ILE A 19 -14.52 -4.29 24.16
C ILE A 19 -14.15 -4.94 22.82
N CYS A 20 -13.60 -6.15 22.84
CA CYS A 20 -13.29 -6.92 21.63
C CYS A 20 -14.56 -7.30 20.86
N ASP A 21 -15.57 -7.83 21.56
CA ASP A 21 -16.86 -8.18 20.96
C ASP A 21 -17.55 -6.96 20.33
N VAL A 22 -17.45 -5.79 20.99
CA VAL A 22 -18.01 -4.55 20.44
C VAL A 22 -17.27 -4.13 19.17
N ILE A 23 -15.95 -4.28 19.11
CA ILE A 23 -15.16 -3.97 17.90
C ILE A 23 -15.54 -4.93 16.77
N GLU A 24 -15.63 -6.22 17.04
CA GLU A 24 -16.02 -7.23 16.05
C GLU A 24 -17.43 -6.97 15.52
N ASN A 25 -18.40 -6.72 16.40
CA ASN A 25 -19.76 -6.37 16.01
C ASN A 25 -19.83 -5.04 15.24
N ALA A 26 -19.04 -4.04 15.63
CA ALA A 26 -18.98 -2.76 14.92
C ALA A 26 -18.40 -2.91 13.50
N ILE A 27 -17.44 -3.82 13.30
CA ILE A 27 -16.92 -4.16 11.98
C ILE A 27 -18.02 -4.82 11.13
N LEU A 28 -18.75 -5.77 11.71
CA LEU A 28 -19.85 -6.45 11.00
C LEU A 28 -20.97 -5.47 10.61
N VAL A 29 -21.39 -4.60 11.53
CA VAL A 29 -22.41 -3.56 11.27
C VAL A 29 -21.91 -2.58 10.21
N ALA A 30 -20.67 -2.11 10.30
CA ALA A 30 -20.11 -1.19 9.30
C ALA A 30 -20.02 -1.84 7.90
N ALA A 31 -19.69 -3.13 7.82
CA ALA A 31 -19.66 -3.86 6.56
C ALA A 31 -21.06 -4.04 5.95
N ALA A 32 -22.10 -4.19 6.77
CA ALA A 32 -23.48 -4.34 6.31
C ALA A 32 -24.10 -3.01 5.88
N ASP A 33 -23.90 -1.95 6.69
CA ASP A 33 -24.62 -0.69 6.52
C ASP A 33 -23.86 0.33 5.65
N ALA A 34 -22.52 0.25 5.60
CA ALA A 34 -21.68 1.21 4.89
C ALA A 34 -20.41 0.55 4.28
N PRO A 35 -20.56 -0.43 3.37
CA PRO A 35 -19.44 -1.24 2.86
C PRO A 35 -18.37 -0.42 2.16
N ARG A 36 -18.77 0.52 1.28
CA ARG A 36 -17.82 1.39 0.55
C ARG A 36 -17.02 2.25 1.52
N ASP A 37 -17.66 2.92 2.47
CA ASP A 37 -16.98 3.77 3.47
C ASP A 37 -16.06 2.96 4.39
N PHE A 38 -16.49 1.74 4.77
CA PHE A 38 -15.68 0.85 5.58
C PHE A 38 -14.40 0.42 4.85
N LEU A 39 -14.49 0.11 3.55
CA LEU A 39 -13.32 -0.21 2.71
C LEU A 39 -12.34 0.96 2.62
N HIS A 40 -12.80 2.18 2.35
CA HIS A 40 -11.94 3.37 2.27
C HIS A 40 -11.22 3.67 3.60
N ARG A 41 -11.81 3.27 4.74
CA ARG A 41 -11.27 3.53 6.07
C ARG A 41 -10.52 2.35 6.67
N ARG A 42 -10.56 1.18 6.02
CA ARG A 42 -9.96 -0.09 6.47
C ARG A 42 -8.50 0.08 6.82
N ASP A 43 -7.72 0.67 5.92
CA ASP A 43 -6.26 0.76 6.09
C ASP A 43 -5.88 1.64 7.29
N ARG A 44 -6.62 2.73 7.49
CA ARG A 44 -6.44 3.61 8.67
C ARG A 44 -6.84 2.92 9.98
N ILE A 45 -7.86 2.07 9.96
CA ILE A 45 -8.27 1.27 11.13
C ILE A 45 -7.19 0.23 11.45
N ALA A 46 -6.72 -0.51 10.43
CA ALA A 46 -5.66 -1.52 10.57
C ALA A 46 -4.35 -0.90 11.08
N GLU A 47 -3.94 0.24 10.54
CA GLU A 47 -2.75 0.97 10.98
C GLU A 47 -2.85 1.35 12.47
N ARG A 48 -4.03 1.81 12.92
CA ARG A 48 -4.25 2.16 14.33
C ARG A 48 -4.19 0.95 15.25
N LEU A 49 -4.75 -0.19 14.84
CA LEU A 49 -4.64 -1.44 15.60
C LEU A 49 -3.17 -1.84 15.77
N PHE A 50 -2.42 -1.87 14.66
CA PHE A 50 -1.02 -2.30 14.67
C PHE A 50 -0.11 -1.33 15.45
N THR A 51 -0.34 -0.02 15.32
CA THR A 51 0.46 1.00 16.01
C THR A 51 0.15 1.07 17.51
N ALA A 52 -1.11 0.87 17.90
CA ALA A 52 -1.48 0.79 19.31
C ALA A 52 -0.82 -0.42 20.00
N LEU A 53 -0.81 -1.57 19.33
CA LEU A 53 -0.24 -2.82 19.86
C LEU A 53 1.30 -2.80 19.93
N ARG A 54 1.98 -1.94 19.17
CA ARG A 54 3.46 -1.82 19.20
C ARG A 54 4.00 -0.94 20.30
N ARG A 55 3.18 -0.06 20.91
CA ARG A 55 3.64 0.83 21.99
C ARG A 55 3.92 0.08 23.30
N ASP A 56 3.38 -1.11 23.47
CA ASP A 56 3.59 -1.94 24.67
C ASP A 56 4.75 -2.95 24.54
N ALA A 57 5.37 -3.06 23.35
CA ALA A 57 6.50 -3.95 23.12
C ALA A 57 7.84 -3.20 23.33
N ALA A 58 8.26 -3.06 24.59
CA ALA A 58 9.64 -2.67 24.90
C ALA A 58 10.62 -3.76 24.40
N PRO A 59 11.77 -3.40 23.80
CA PRO A 59 12.76 -4.40 23.38
C PRO A 59 13.37 -5.10 24.60
N PRO A 60 13.66 -6.41 24.56
CA PRO A 60 14.51 -7.03 25.56
C PRO A 60 15.88 -6.36 25.48
N SER A 61 16.19 -5.58 26.52
CA SER A 61 17.54 -5.10 26.79
C SER A 61 18.44 -6.33 26.95
N PHE A 62 19.22 -6.64 25.92
CA PHE A 62 20.36 -7.53 26.05
C PHE A 62 21.38 -6.82 26.93
N GLY A 63 21.24 -7.02 28.24
CA GLY A 63 22.18 -6.56 29.25
C GLY A 63 23.55 -7.19 28.98
N SER A 64 24.51 -6.35 28.65
CA SER A 64 25.93 -6.67 28.71
C SER A 64 26.44 -6.31 30.11
N ALA A 65 26.72 -7.33 30.92
CA ALA A 65 27.53 -7.28 32.15
C ALA A 65 27.72 -8.74 32.61
N ALA A 66 28.86 -9.24 33.06
CA ALA A 66 30.21 -8.74 33.20
C ALA A 66 31.12 -9.98 33.36
N ALA A 67 32.42 -9.78 33.15
CA ALA A 67 33.47 -10.79 33.27
C ALA A 67 33.48 -11.56 34.60
N SER A 68 33.94 -12.82 34.56
CA SER A 68 34.72 -13.42 35.65
C SER A 68 35.56 -14.62 35.16
N THR A 69 36.87 -14.38 35.19
CA THR A 69 37.95 -15.26 35.71
C THR A 69 38.15 -16.67 35.15
N THR A 70 39.33 -16.84 34.55
CA THR A 70 40.08 -18.09 34.36
C THR A 70 40.41 -18.76 35.70
N PRO A 71 40.81 -20.05 35.71
CA PRO A 71 42.25 -20.34 35.68
C PRO A 71 42.68 -21.52 34.80
N ALA A 72 43.98 -21.51 34.53
CA ALA A 72 44.81 -22.33 33.65
C ALA A 72 44.89 -23.84 33.99
N THR A 73 45.25 -24.66 33.00
CA THR A 73 46.56 -25.37 32.91
C THR A 73 46.73 -26.10 31.55
N PRO A 74 47.98 -26.44 31.14
CA PRO A 74 48.45 -26.38 29.75
C PRO A 74 48.84 -27.74 29.15
N VAL A 75 48.85 -27.89 27.81
CA VAL A 75 49.71 -28.84 27.07
C VAL A 75 49.96 -28.35 25.63
N GLU A 76 51.22 -28.01 25.33
CA GLU A 76 52.07 -28.26 24.14
C GLU A 76 51.50 -28.03 22.71
N GLU A 77 52.01 -27.03 21.98
CA GLU A 77 53.13 -27.08 21.01
C GLU A 77 52.86 -27.91 19.73
N ASP A 78 52.67 -27.23 18.58
CA ASP A 78 53.46 -27.54 17.37
C ASP A 78 53.55 -26.34 16.41
N LYS A 79 54.64 -26.32 15.67
CA LYS A 79 55.33 -25.21 15.03
C LYS A 79 55.01 -25.13 13.54
N GLY A 80 54.96 -23.90 13.03
CA GLY A 80 55.15 -23.63 11.59
C GLY A 80 54.66 -22.23 11.23
N SER A 81 55.50 -21.17 11.23
CA SER A 81 56.49 -20.88 10.18
C SER A 81 55.78 -20.78 8.81
N VAL A 82 55.74 -19.70 8.04
CA VAL A 82 56.61 -18.53 7.96
C VAL A 82 56.01 -17.55 6.92
N ARG A 83 55.92 -16.26 7.29
CA ARG A 83 56.14 -15.01 6.52
C ARG A 83 55.97 -15.01 4.96
N ARG A 84 55.21 -14.04 4.40
CA ARG A 84 55.68 -12.86 3.63
C ARG A 84 54.74 -12.34 2.50
N VAL A 85 54.42 -11.04 2.64
CA VAL A 85 54.35 -9.89 1.70
C VAL A 85 53.58 -9.94 0.36
N ALA A 86 52.94 -8.79 0.10
CA ALA A 86 52.93 -7.98 -1.14
C ALA A 86 51.63 -7.96 -1.96
N GLU A 87 50.86 -6.89 -1.73
CA GLU A 87 50.51 -5.85 -2.71
C GLU A 87 50.46 -6.27 -4.18
N LYS A 88 49.26 -6.21 -4.79
CA LYS A 88 49.13 -5.87 -6.21
C LYS A 88 47.96 -4.93 -6.45
N GLU A 89 48.37 -3.80 -6.99
CA GLU A 89 47.64 -2.62 -7.40
C GLU A 89 47.03 -2.93 -8.77
N CYS A 90 45.71 -2.73 -8.93
CA CYS A 90 45.07 -2.83 -10.24
C CYS A 90 45.12 -1.45 -10.91
N LYS A 91 46.11 -1.31 -11.77
CA LYS A 91 46.31 -0.23 -12.75
C LYS A 91 45.27 -0.36 -13.87
N VAL A 92 44.44 0.66 -14.05
CA VAL A 92 43.76 0.91 -15.33
C VAL A 92 43.97 2.36 -15.71
N ASP A 93 44.73 2.54 -16.78
CA ASP A 93 45.05 3.82 -17.39
C ASP A 93 43.95 4.16 -18.40
N SER A 94 43.39 5.37 -18.35
CA SER A 94 42.85 6.07 -19.52
C SER A 94 42.63 7.55 -19.19
N SER A 95 43.59 8.37 -19.61
CA SER A 95 43.37 9.77 -20.02
C SER A 95 42.41 9.76 -21.25
N SER A 96 41.70 10.81 -21.67
CA SER A 96 42.08 12.21 -21.81
C SER A 96 40.89 12.98 -22.41
N ASN A 97 40.57 14.15 -21.89
CA ASN A 97 40.57 15.45 -22.59
C ASN A 97 39.68 16.46 -21.85
N GLY A 98 40.26 17.64 -21.60
CA GLY A 98 39.58 18.81 -21.06
C GLY A 98 38.49 19.36 -21.99
N THR A 99 37.81 20.43 -21.62
CA THR A 99 38.13 21.77 -22.14
C THR A 99 37.06 22.77 -21.71
N HIS A 100 37.47 23.88 -21.09
CA HIS A 100 36.83 25.22 -21.03
C HIS A 100 35.39 25.31 -20.45
N GLY A 101 35.05 26.16 -19.49
CA GLY A 101 35.57 27.46 -19.09
C GLY A 101 34.37 28.42 -18.93
N GLY A 102 34.47 29.37 -18.00
CA GLY A 102 33.67 30.60 -18.03
C GLY A 102 32.47 30.65 -17.09
N GLY A 103 32.54 31.58 -16.13
CA GLY A 103 31.41 31.97 -15.28
C GLY A 103 30.58 33.12 -15.85
N GLY A 104 29.72 33.70 -15.01
CA GLY A 104 28.90 34.89 -15.29
C GLY A 104 27.50 34.72 -14.69
N HIS A 105 27.21 35.30 -13.52
CA HIS A 105 26.57 36.62 -13.34
C HIS A 105 25.10 36.70 -13.77
N GLY A 106 24.21 36.82 -12.76
CA GLY A 106 23.40 38.04 -12.60
C GLY A 106 21.93 38.03 -13.07
N HIS A 107 21.08 38.55 -12.18
CA HIS A 107 19.78 39.23 -12.39
C HIS A 107 18.60 38.37 -12.89
N GLY A 108 17.40 38.33 -12.30
CA GLY A 108 16.74 39.28 -11.40
C GLY A 108 16.08 40.42 -12.18
N HIS A 109 14.84 40.22 -12.67
CA HIS A 109 13.87 41.30 -12.94
C HIS A 109 12.46 40.73 -13.16
N ALA A 110 11.47 41.42 -12.59
CA ALA A 110 10.04 41.21 -12.69
C ALA A 110 9.44 42.05 -13.84
N ASP A 111 8.10 42.13 -13.89
CA ASP A 111 7.22 43.05 -14.65
C ASP A 111 6.79 42.49 -16.04
N GLU A 112 5.52 42.09 -16.23
CA GLU A 112 4.30 42.90 -16.58
C GLU A 112 4.45 43.51 -18.00
N ASP A 113 3.58 43.43 -19.01
CA ASP A 113 2.23 42.93 -19.34
C ASP A 113 2.20 42.80 -20.89
N ASP A 114 1.33 41.99 -21.51
CA ASP A 114 0.65 42.34 -22.79
C ASP A 114 -0.44 41.32 -23.18
N ASP A 115 -1.52 41.84 -23.74
CA ASP A 115 -2.88 41.33 -23.84
C ASP A 115 -3.15 40.33 -24.98
N SER A 116 -4.06 39.37 -24.76
CA SER A 116 -4.91 38.86 -25.85
C SER A 116 -6.20 38.21 -25.34
N ASP A 117 -7.30 38.96 -25.50
CA ASP A 117 -8.70 38.53 -25.47
C ASP A 117 -8.97 37.26 -26.29
N SER A 118 -9.63 36.26 -25.70
CA SER A 118 -10.75 35.49 -26.29
C SER A 118 -11.01 34.23 -25.44
N ASP A 119 -12.26 34.05 -25.02
CA ASP A 119 -12.94 32.77 -24.68
C ASP A 119 -13.67 32.71 -23.32
N ASP A 120 -13.86 33.83 -22.61
CA ASP A 120 -14.55 33.83 -21.31
C ASP A 120 -16.09 34.03 -21.39
N GLU A 121 -16.63 34.50 -22.52
CA GLU A 121 -18.05 34.85 -22.61
C GLU A 121 -18.99 33.64 -22.82
N ARG A 122 -18.43 32.50 -23.26
CA ARG A 122 -19.21 31.27 -23.52
C ARG A 122 -19.45 30.45 -22.24
N LEU A 123 -18.51 30.47 -21.30
CA LEU A 123 -18.62 29.82 -19.98
C LEU A 123 -19.59 30.57 -19.05
N ARG A 124 -19.61 31.90 -19.10
CA ARG A 124 -20.58 32.70 -18.33
C ARG A 124 -22.02 32.50 -18.75
N ARG A 125 -22.28 32.31 -20.05
CA ARG A 125 -23.65 32.08 -20.56
C ARG A 125 -24.23 30.72 -20.17
N ALA A 126 -23.38 29.68 -20.06
CA ALA A 126 -23.80 28.37 -19.60
C ALA A 126 -24.14 28.36 -18.09
N ALA A 127 -23.43 29.15 -17.28
CA ALA A 127 -23.68 29.24 -15.84
C ALA A 127 -24.94 30.03 -15.47
N ALA A 128 -25.37 30.99 -16.31
CA ALA A 128 -26.54 31.83 -16.05
C ALA A 128 -27.90 31.14 -16.32
N SER A 129 -27.92 29.96 -16.93
CA SER A 129 -29.17 29.28 -17.28
C SER A 129 -29.73 28.35 -16.18
N ASN A 130 -29.05 28.22 -15.03
CA ASN A 130 -29.45 27.26 -13.99
C ASN A 130 -29.67 27.86 -12.59
N TYR A 131 -29.75 29.19 -12.45
CA TYR A 131 -30.18 29.87 -11.23
C TYR A 131 -31.42 30.72 -11.53
N GLY A 132 -32.53 30.03 -11.83
CA GLY A 132 -33.85 30.63 -11.83
C GLY A 132 -34.33 30.78 -10.39
N HIS A 133 -33.93 31.87 -9.73
CA HIS A 133 -34.51 32.28 -8.45
C HIS A 133 -34.96 33.73 -8.56
N ASN A 134 -36.20 33.94 -8.99
CA ASN A 134 -36.90 35.22 -8.86
C ASN A 134 -37.63 35.20 -7.51
N TYR A 135 -37.32 36.17 -6.65
CA TYR A 135 -38.17 36.56 -5.53
C TYR A 135 -38.76 37.94 -5.82
N ASP A 136 -39.96 38.14 -5.27
CA ASP A 136 -40.67 39.41 -5.00
C ASP A 136 -41.19 40.16 -6.23
N ASP A 137 -42.36 40.80 -6.26
CA ASP A 137 -43.49 41.09 -5.36
C ASP A 137 -44.55 41.64 -6.38
N ASP A 138 -45.87 41.48 -6.30
CA ASP A 138 -46.78 42.19 -5.39
C ASP A 138 -48.24 41.90 -5.88
N ASP A 139 -49.20 42.18 -5.01
CA ASP A 139 -50.64 42.43 -5.23
C ASP A 139 -51.68 41.27 -5.16
N GLU A 140 -52.12 41.06 -3.92
CA GLU A 140 -53.51 41.10 -3.38
C GLU A 140 -54.72 40.39 -4.03
N ASP A 141 -55.46 39.75 -3.11
CA ASP A 141 -56.91 39.51 -3.03
C ASP A 141 -57.59 38.35 -3.81
N GLY A 142 -58.25 37.46 -3.04
CA GLY A 142 -59.45 36.75 -3.53
C GLY A 142 -59.66 35.30 -3.09
N ASP A 143 -60.22 35.13 -1.89
CA ASP A 143 -61.12 34.07 -1.39
C ASP A 143 -61.39 32.75 -2.18
N GLN A 144 -61.11 31.62 -1.49
CA GLN A 144 -61.83 30.32 -1.40
C GLN A 144 -62.72 29.80 -2.56
N GLN A 145 -62.34 28.65 -3.16
CA GLN A 145 -63.14 27.40 -3.18
C GLN A 145 -62.49 26.23 -3.95
N GLU A 146 -62.43 25.09 -3.23
CA GLU A 146 -62.57 23.65 -3.57
C GLU A 146 -62.54 23.13 -5.03
N GLU A 147 -61.81 22.00 -5.18
CA GLU A 147 -62.06 20.79 -5.99
C GLU A 147 -62.32 20.90 -7.51
N ASP A 148 -61.41 20.35 -8.36
CA ASP A 148 -61.63 19.02 -8.96
C ASP A 148 -60.47 18.55 -9.87
N GLU A 149 -60.39 17.22 -10.01
CA GLU A 149 -59.39 16.37 -10.64
C GLU A 149 -59.13 16.62 -12.14
N GLN A 150 -57.87 16.51 -12.60
CA GLN A 150 -57.52 15.78 -13.83
C GLN A 150 -55.99 15.62 -14.04
N GLN A 151 -55.55 14.37 -13.84
CA GLN A 151 -54.51 13.61 -14.55
C GLN A 151 -53.62 14.38 -15.54
N HIS A 152 -52.32 14.48 -15.24
CA HIS A 152 -51.28 14.54 -16.26
C HIS A 152 -50.08 13.68 -15.86
N ALA A 153 -49.73 12.81 -16.80
CA ALA A 153 -48.69 11.81 -16.75
C ALA A 153 -47.28 12.40 -16.74
N ALA A 154 -46.38 11.76 -15.99
CA ALA A 154 -44.98 11.48 -16.35
C ALA A 154 -44.37 10.65 -15.21
N ASP A 155 -44.73 9.36 -15.17
CA ASP A 155 -43.84 8.34 -14.62
C ASP A 155 -42.88 7.99 -15.76
N ASP A 156 -41.76 8.69 -15.81
CA ASP A 156 -40.62 8.35 -16.65
C ASP A 156 -39.46 8.11 -15.69
N THR A 157 -39.58 7.00 -14.98
CA THR A 157 -38.51 6.39 -14.21
C THR A 157 -37.50 5.83 -15.21
N GLU A 158 -36.55 6.67 -15.65
CA GLU A 158 -35.34 6.18 -16.31
C GLU A 158 -34.41 5.54 -15.27
N GLU A 159 -34.79 4.36 -14.79
CA GLU A 159 -33.86 3.41 -14.17
C GLU A 159 -33.25 2.57 -15.30
N GLY A 160 -32.02 2.89 -15.71
CA GLY A 160 -31.37 2.08 -16.75
C GLY A 160 -29.94 2.42 -17.17
N GLU A 161 -29.28 3.45 -16.64
CA GLU A 161 -27.94 3.84 -17.14
C GLU A 161 -26.81 3.76 -16.09
N GLU A 162 -27.08 3.50 -14.80
CA GLU A 162 -26.02 3.46 -13.77
C GLU A 162 -25.43 2.06 -13.49
N ASP A 163 -26.04 0.97 -13.98
CA ASP A 163 -25.58 -0.39 -13.67
C ASP A 163 -24.33 -0.80 -14.47
N HIS A 164 -24.15 -0.26 -15.68
CA HIS A 164 -23.04 -0.66 -16.54
C HIS A 164 -21.70 -0.13 -16.03
N ASP A 165 -21.66 1.13 -15.58
CA ASP A 165 -20.48 1.73 -14.99
C ASP A 165 -20.14 1.07 -13.64
N ALA A 166 -21.14 0.65 -12.87
CA ALA A 166 -20.93 -0.04 -11.60
C ALA A 166 -20.30 -1.44 -11.79
N GLU A 167 -20.73 -2.19 -12.80
CA GLU A 167 -20.15 -3.50 -13.15
C GLU A 167 -18.72 -3.37 -13.70
N GLU A 168 -18.45 -2.35 -14.53
CA GLU A 168 -17.11 -2.06 -15.02
C GLU A 168 -16.16 -1.65 -13.88
N LEU A 169 -16.61 -0.79 -12.96
CA LEU A 169 -15.85 -0.43 -11.77
C LEU A 169 -15.61 -1.63 -10.84
N GLU A 170 -16.59 -2.51 -10.66
CA GLU A 170 -16.44 -3.74 -9.89
C GLU A 170 -15.38 -4.65 -10.51
N ALA A 171 -15.41 -4.85 -11.83
CA ALA A 171 -14.40 -5.63 -12.55
C ALA A 171 -12.98 -5.07 -12.37
N LEU A 172 -12.81 -3.74 -12.49
CA LEU A 172 -11.52 -3.09 -12.28
C LEU A 172 -11.04 -3.21 -10.83
N THR A 173 -11.93 -3.10 -9.85
CA THR A 173 -11.54 -3.28 -8.43
C THR A 173 -11.13 -4.72 -8.13
N ASN A 174 -11.84 -5.70 -8.68
CA ASN A 174 -11.48 -7.11 -8.56
C ASN A 174 -10.12 -7.39 -9.18
N GLU A 175 -9.81 -6.82 -10.35
CA GLU A 175 -8.50 -6.95 -10.99
C GLU A 175 -7.37 -6.40 -10.11
N ILE A 176 -7.56 -5.22 -9.51
CA ILE A 176 -6.57 -4.60 -8.61
C ILE A 176 -6.38 -5.42 -7.33
N ASP A 177 -7.46 -5.93 -6.75
CA ASP A 177 -7.42 -6.77 -5.55
C ASP A 177 -6.74 -8.12 -5.84
N GLU A 178 -6.98 -8.72 -7.00
CA GLU A 178 -6.30 -9.93 -7.47
C GLU A 178 -4.79 -9.71 -7.66
N GLU A 179 -4.37 -8.61 -8.31
CA GLU A 179 -2.95 -8.29 -8.46
C GLU A 179 -2.28 -8.09 -7.09
N SER A 180 -2.94 -7.39 -6.18
CA SER A 180 -2.46 -7.19 -4.80
C SER A 180 -2.32 -8.51 -4.04
N GLN A 181 -3.27 -9.44 -4.22
CA GLN A 181 -3.21 -10.77 -3.64
C GLN A 181 -2.03 -11.58 -4.19
N ILE A 182 -1.79 -11.53 -5.50
CA ILE A 182 -0.65 -12.19 -6.15
C ILE A 182 0.67 -11.64 -5.59
N VAL A 183 0.84 -10.31 -5.53
CA VAL A 183 2.05 -9.68 -5.00
C VAL A 183 2.29 -10.10 -3.54
N GLY A 184 1.25 -10.05 -2.71
CA GLY A 184 1.33 -10.46 -1.31
C GLY A 184 1.72 -11.93 -1.12
N GLU A 185 1.18 -12.82 -1.95
CA GLU A 185 1.55 -14.24 -1.94
C GLU A 185 3.01 -14.46 -2.35
N VAL A 186 3.45 -13.80 -3.41
CA VAL A 186 4.83 -13.89 -3.90
C VAL A 186 5.82 -13.42 -2.83
N LEU A 187 5.51 -12.34 -2.09
CA LEU A 187 6.35 -11.86 -1.00
C LEU A 187 6.42 -12.87 0.16
N ARG A 188 5.32 -13.54 0.47
CA ARG A 188 5.32 -14.61 1.49
C ARG A 188 6.18 -15.80 1.07
N ILE A 189 6.04 -16.25 -0.18
CA ILE A 189 6.89 -17.30 -0.75
C ILE A 189 8.35 -16.85 -0.74
N LYS A 190 8.64 -15.62 -1.17
CA LYS A 190 10.01 -15.05 -1.17
C LYS A 190 10.67 -15.17 0.19
N GLU A 191 9.94 -14.85 1.26
CA GLU A 191 10.42 -14.92 2.63
C GLU A 191 10.79 -16.34 3.04
N LEU A 192 9.95 -17.31 2.68
CA LEU A 192 10.21 -18.74 2.89
C LEU A 192 11.46 -19.21 2.12
N LEU A 193 11.66 -18.74 0.88
CA LEU A 193 12.85 -19.06 0.09
C LEU A 193 14.12 -18.30 0.53
N LEU A 194 13.99 -17.19 1.28
CA LEU A 194 15.11 -16.50 1.93
C LEU A 194 15.63 -17.31 3.11
N HIS A 195 14.72 -17.82 3.93
CA HIS A 195 15.00 -18.63 5.11
C HIS A 195 15.02 -20.14 4.81
N LYS A 196 15.61 -20.52 3.67
CA LYS A 196 15.58 -21.90 3.16
C LYS A 196 16.13 -22.96 4.15
N GLU A 197 16.99 -22.57 5.09
CA GLU A 197 17.60 -23.48 6.07
C GLU A 197 16.64 -23.79 7.24
N ASP A 198 15.64 -22.94 7.45
CA ASP A 198 14.65 -23.07 8.52
C ASP A 198 13.42 -23.88 8.07
N HIS A 199 13.38 -24.27 6.79
CA HIS A 199 12.25 -24.92 6.16
C HIS A 199 12.65 -26.27 5.57
N SER A 200 11.71 -27.22 5.56
CA SER A 200 11.90 -28.53 4.95
C SER A 200 11.93 -28.46 3.42
N ASP A 201 12.57 -29.43 2.78
CA ASP A 201 12.57 -29.58 1.32
C ASP A 201 11.14 -29.66 0.75
N ALA A 202 10.21 -30.32 1.45
CA ALA A 202 8.80 -30.39 1.02
C ALA A 202 8.15 -29.00 1.00
N THR A 203 8.31 -28.22 2.07
CA THR A 203 7.76 -26.85 2.15
C THR A 203 8.36 -25.91 1.10
N LEU A 204 9.66 -26.04 0.81
CA LEU A 204 10.32 -25.27 -0.25
C LEU A 204 9.81 -25.67 -1.63
N PHE A 205 9.68 -26.98 -1.87
CA PHE A 205 9.17 -27.52 -3.11
C PHE A 205 7.72 -27.09 -3.37
N ASP A 206 6.84 -27.20 -2.38
CA ASP A 206 5.45 -26.78 -2.49
C ASP A 206 5.34 -25.28 -2.75
N SER A 207 6.20 -24.47 -2.12
CA SER A 207 6.25 -23.03 -2.34
C SER A 207 6.70 -22.67 -3.76
N LEU A 208 7.71 -23.38 -4.29
CA LEU A 208 8.16 -23.23 -5.68
C LEU A 208 7.09 -23.70 -6.68
N ARG A 209 6.40 -24.79 -6.37
CA ARG A 209 5.31 -25.32 -7.19
C ARG A 209 4.15 -24.34 -7.22
N ARG A 210 3.82 -23.74 -6.07
CA ARG A 210 2.82 -22.68 -5.98
C ARG A 210 3.23 -21.50 -6.84
N LEU A 211 4.48 -21.03 -6.73
CA LEU A 211 5.00 -19.94 -7.57
C LEU A 211 4.88 -20.23 -9.08
N GLN A 212 5.09 -21.48 -9.51
CA GLN A 212 4.93 -21.90 -10.90
C GLN A 212 3.49 -21.82 -11.40
N LEU A 213 2.52 -22.10 -10.53
CA LEU A 213 1.10 -22.13 -10.88
C LEU A 213 0.45 -20.74 -10.85
N MET A 214 1.17 -19.71 -10.37
CA MET A 214 0.67 -18.33 -10.35
C MET A 214 0.88 -17.66 -11.70
N GLN A 215 -0.09 -16.86 -12.12
CA GLN A 215 0.04 -15.97 -13.27
C GLN A 215 0.83 -14.72 -12.85
N LEU A 216 2.15 -14.74 -13.07
CA LEU A 216 3.03 -13.65 -12.67
C LEU A 216 3.27 -12.68 -13.83
N SER A 217 2.96 -11.41 -13.61
CA SER A 217 3.32 -10.33 -14.54
C SER A 217 4.81 -9.96 -14.41
N VAL A 218 5.37 -9.38 -15.49
CA VAL A 218 6.77 -8.88 -15.47
C VAL A 218 6.95 -7.79 -14.42
N SER A 219 5.93 -6.96 -14.18
CA SER A 219 5.90 -5.97 -13.10
C SER A 219 6.01 -6.64 -11.74
N THR A 220 5.21 -7.68 -11.47
CA THR A 220 5.27 -8.45 -10.22
C THR A 220 6.64 -9.08 -9.99
N LEU A 221 7.23 -9.70 -11.01
CA LEU A 221 8.57 -10.31 -10.92
C LEU A 221 9.65 -9.28 -10.58
N LYS A 222 9.58 -8.09 -11.18
CA LYS A 222 10.52 -6.98 -10.93
C LYS A 222 10.31 -6.35 -9.55
N ALA A 223 9.08 -6.03 -9.20
CA ALA A 223 8.73 -5.38 -7.94
C ALA A 223 9.05 -6.25 -6.73
N THR A 224 8.76 -7.55 -6.82
CA THR A 224 9.00 -8.49 -5.72
C THR A 224 10.44 -8.99 -5.68
N GLU A 225 11.23 -8.83 -6.75
CA GLU A 225 12.56 -9.43 -6.92
C GLU A 225 12.62 -10.93 -6.59
N ILE A 226 11.52 -11.67 -6.76
CA ILE A 226 11.42 -13.10 -6.40
C ILE A 226 12.46 -13.94 -7.14
N GLY A 227 12.85 -13.55 -8.36
CA GLY A 227 13.89 -14.22 -9.15
C GLY A 227 15.23 -14.33 -8.41
N ARG A 228 15.59 -13.33 -7.58
CA ARG A 228 16.81 -13.41 -6.76
C ARG A 228 16.72 -14.51 -5.71
N ALA A 229 15.53 -14.73 -5.16
CA ALA A 229 15.30 -15.76 -4.16
C ALA A 229 15.31 -17.17 -4.76
N VAL A 230 14.58 -17.34 -5.86
CA VAL A 230 14.54 -18.60 -6.62
C VAL A 230 15.93 -18.97 -7.14
N ASN A 231 16.71 -18.00 -7.64
CA ASN A 231 18.06 -18.26 -8.17
C ASN A 231 19.04 -18.82 -7.12
N ARG A 232 18.86 -18.52 -5.82
CA ARG A 232 19.70 -19.12 -4.75
C ARG A 232 19.50 -20.62 -4.60
N LEU A 233 18.35 -21.14 -5.03
CA LEU A 233 18.00 -22.57 -4.92
C LEU A 233 18.52 -23.40 -6.11
N ARG A 234 19.17 -22.79 -7.11
CA ARG A 234 19.77 -23.53 -8.24
C ARG A 234 20.81 -24.58 -7.82
N LYS A 235 21.44 -24.39 -6.66
CA LYS A 235 22.43 -25.31 -6.07
C LYS A 235 21.88 -26.11 -4.88
N HIS A 236 20.57 -26.19 -4.73
CA HIS A 236 19.94 -26.91 -3.62
C HIS A 236 20.26 -28.42 -3.64
N ASN A 237 20.28 -29.06 -2.46
CA ASN A 237 20.65 -30.48 -2.34
C ASN A 237 19.60 -31.41 -2.99
N SER A 238 18.30 -31.10 -2.82
CA SER A 238 17.22 -31.81 -3.51
C SER A 238 17.29 -31.64 -5.02
N ARG A 239 17.26 -32.77 -5.73
CA ARG A 239 17.23 -32.82 -7.20
C ARG A 239 15.93 -32.26 -7.77
N GLU A 240 14.81 -32.50 -7.10
CA GLU A 240 13.48 -32.05 -7.52
C GLU A 240 13.35 -30.53 -7.44
N ILE A 241 13.82 -29.95 -6.33
CA ILE A 241 13.89 -28.48 -6.15
C ILE A 241 14.75 -27.86 -7.25
N ARG A 242 15.94 -28.41 -7.52
CA ARG A 242 16.81 -27.89 -8.58
C ARG A 242 16.15 -27.94 -9.96
N HIS A 243 15.47 -29.04 -10.28
CA HIS A 243 14.80 -29.18 -11.56
C HIS A 243 13.68 -28.14 -11.71
N LEU A 244 12.83 -27.99 -10.70
CA LEU A 244 11.74 -27.02 -10.69
C LEU A 244 12.26 -25.58 -10.78
N VAL A 245 13.33 -25.25 -10.07
CA VAL A 245 13.98 -23.93 -10.14
C VAL A 245 14.52 -23.64 -11.54
N CYS A 246 15.09 -24.62 -12.24
CA CYS A 246 15.51 -24.42 -13.63
C CYS A 246 14.33 -24.07 -14.54
N THR A 247 13.19 -24.77 -14.38
CA THR A 247 11.98 -24.49 -15.16
C THR A 247 11.37 -23.11 -14.86
N LEU A 248 11.59 -22.56 -13.66
CA LEU A 248 11.09 -21.23 -13.28
C LEU A 248 11.96 -20.06 -13.77
N ILE A 249 13.19 -20.33 -14.19
CA ILE A 249 14.16 -19.31 -14.62
C ILE A 249 14.35 -19.31 -16.15
N GLU A 250 13.92 -20.38 -16.83
CA GLU A 250 13.81 -20.44 -18.29
C GLU A 250 12.65 -19.59 -18.82
#